data_AF-A0A3P1ZYN5-F1
#
_entry.id   AF-A0A3P1ZYN5-F1
#
_cell.length_a   1.000
_cell.length_b   1.000
_cell.length_c   1.000
_cell.angle_alpha   90.00
_cell.angle_beta   90.00
_cell.angle_gamma   90.00
#
_symmetry.space_group_name_H-M   'P 1'
#
loop_
_entity.id
_entity.type
_entity.pdbx_description
1 polymer ?
#
loop_
_entity_poly.entity_id
_entity_poly.type
_entity_poly.pdbx_seq_one_letter_code
_entity_poly.pdbx_strand_id
1 'polypeptide(L)'
;MPEVEAVRREPYLKYYSEDEINEMCLRVADLLTAGKKEEAGRLLNEIPLLPKSAEIMKRLYGRERMIASGINLYEAVQEYGREWLDS
;
A
#
# COMPACT_ATOMS: atom_id res chain seq x y z
N MET A 1 -7.88 19.06 14.18
CA MET A 1 -7.21 18.33 13.09
C MET A 1 -6.18 17.43 13.75
N PRO A 2 -6.37 16.11 13.84
CA PRO A 2 -5.35 15.27 14.45
C PRO A 2 -4.29 14.93 13.40
N GLU A 3 -3.08 15.37 13.71
CA GLU A 3 -1.78 14.80 13.39
C GLU A 3 -1.68 13.99 12.10
N VAL A 4 -1.14 14.66 11.08
CA VAL A 4 -0.38 14.02 9.99
C VAL A 4 0.72 13.18 10.63
N GLU A 5 0.44 11.89 10.81
CA GLU A 5 1.41 10.93 11.31
C GLU A 5 2.68 11.06 10.47
N ALA A 6 3.76 11.45 11.14
CA ALA A 6 4.99 11.87 10.54
C ALA A 6 5.54 10.74 9.66
N VAL A 7 5.41 10.96 8.35
CA VAL A 7 6.27 10.51 7.26
C VAL A 7 6.96 9.18 7.55
N ARG A 8 6.33 8.07 7.15
CA ARG A 8 7.12 6.91 6.71
C ARG A 8 8.08 7.46 5.65
N ARG A 9 9.36 7.61 6.00
CA ARG A 9 10.41 8.02 5.06
C ARG A 9 10.86 6.86 4.20
N GLU A 10 10.64 5.64 4.70
CA GLU A 10 11.01 4.42 4.02
C GLU A 10 9.78 3.81 3.33
N PRO A 11 9.94 3.31 2.09
CA PRO A 11 8.89 2.62 1.37
C PRO A 11 8.47 1.37 2.14
N TYR A 12 7.16 1.09 2.18
CA TYR A 12 6.67 -0.14 2.77
C TYR A 12 6.79 -1.28 1.75
N LEU A 13 7.60 -2.30 2.07
CA LEU A 13 8.00 -3.37 1.15
C LEU A 13 7.89 -4.74 1.82
N LYS A 14 6.74 -5.05 2.44
CA LYS A 14 6.56 -6.33 3.12
C LYS A 14 6.01 -7.37 2.15
N TYR A 15 6.66 -8.53 2.09
CA TYR A 15 6.12 -9.70 1.41
C TYR A 15 4.95 -10.29 2.20
N TYR A 16 3.94 -10.72 1.46
CA TYR A 16 2.86 -11.57 1.93
C TYR A 16 2.69 -12.70 0.92
N SER A 17 2.44 -13.92 1.41
CA SER A 17 2.02 -15.03 0.56
C SER A 17 0.62 -14.80 -0.01
N GLU A 18 0.26 -15.56 -1.05
CA GLU A 18 -1.07 -15.48 -1.66
C GLU A 18 -2.18 -15.78 -0.63
N ASP A 19 -1.97 -16.76 0.26
CA ASP A 19 -2.92 -17.09 1.33
C ASP A 19 -3.08 -15.93 2.32
N GLU A 20 -1.99 -15.30 2.76
CA GLU A 20 -2.05 -14.10 3.62
C GLU A 20 -2.77 -12.95 2.93
N ILE A 21 -2.51 -12.71 1.63
CA ILE A 21 -3.20 -11.67 0.86
C ILE A 21 -4.71 -11.96 0.78
N ASN A 22 -5.09 -13.21 0.56
CA ASN A 22 -6.50 -13.63 0.51
C ASN A 22 -7.18 -13.41 1.86
N GLU A 23 -6.54 -13.78 2.97
CA GLU A 23 -7.05 -13.54 4.33
C GLU A 23 -7.20 -12.04 4.62
N MET A 24 -6.22 -11.22 4.21
CA MET A 24 -6.28 -9.77 4.34
C MET A 24 -7.45 -9.19 3.53
N CYS A 25 -7.67 -9.65 2.30
CA CYS A 25 -8.78 -9.22 1.46
C CYS A 25 -10.15 -9.54 2.10
N LEU A 26 -10.31 -10.75 2.64
CA LEU A 26 -11.52 -11.16 3.35
C LEU A 26 -11.76 -10.26 4.58
N ARG A 27 -10.71 -9.99 5.36
CA ARG A 27 -10.80 -9.10 6.52
C ARG A 27 -11.12 -7.65 6.13
N VAL A 28 -10.60 -7.15 5.00
CA VAL A 28 -11.00 -5.84 4.46
C VAL A 28 -12.50 -5.84 4.16
N ALA A 29 -13.03 -6.87 3.53
CA ALA A 29 -14.46 -6.98 3.23
C ALA A 29 -15.33 -7.01 4.51
N ASP A 30 -14.90 -7.73 5.54
CA ASP A 30 -15.57 -7.76 6.84
C ASP A 30 -15.59 -6.38 7.51
N LEU A 31 -14.45 -5.68 7.50
CA LEU A 31 -14.33 -4.33 8.06
C LEU A 31 -15.22 -3.33 7.33
N LEU A 32 -15.28 -3.40 6.00
CA LEU A 32 -16.16 -2.55 5.19
C LEU A 32 -17.64 -2.84 5.49
N THR A 33 -18.01 -4.11 5.62
CA THR A 33 -19.37 -4.53 5.97
C THR A 33 -19.77 -4.06 7.36
N ALA A 34 -18.82 -4.05 8.31
CA ALA A 34 -19.00 -3.50 9.66
C ALA A 34 -18.95 -1.96 9.72
N GLY A 35 -18.80 -1.27 8.59
CA GLY A 35 -18.72 0.20 8.52
C GLY A 35 -17.39 0.79 9.01
N LYS A 36 -16.37 -0.03 9.27
CA LYS A 36 -15.05 0.38 9.80
C LYS A 36 -14.10 0.82 8.67
N LYS A 37 -14.47 1.88 7.97
CA LYS A 37 -13.80 2.32 6.73
C LYS A 37 -12.32 2.68 6.92
N GLU A 38 -11.98 3.34 8.03
CA GLU A 38 -10.60 3.77 8.31
C GLU A 38 -9.68 2.57 8.59
N GLU A 39 -10.19 1.56 9.32
CA GLU A 39 -9.45 0.33 9.59
C GLU A 39 -9.29 -0.50 8.31
N ALA A 40 -10.34 -0.61 7.50
CA ALA A 40 -10.29 -1.25 6.19
C ALA A 40 -9.26 -0.56 5.27
N GLY A 41 -9.23 0.77 5.24
CA GLY A 41 -8.28 1.53 4.43
C GLY A 41 -6.83 1.32 4.86
N ARG A 42 -6.55 1.27 6.17
CA ARG A 42 -5.21 0.94 6.67
C ARG A 42 -4.77 -0.46 6.27
N LEU A 43 -5.65 -1.46 6.43
CA LEU A 43 -5.35 -2.84 6.04
C LEU A 43 -5.19 -2.97 4.52
N LEU A 44 -5.98 -2.25 3.73
CA LEU A 44 -5.87 -2.24 2.27
C LEU A 44 -4.52 -1.68 1.82
N ASN A 45 -3.98 -0.65 2.49
CA ASN A 45 -2.63 -0.16 2.22
C ASN A 45 -1.54 -1.19 2.54
N GLU A 46 -1.83 -2.17 3.40
CA GLU A 46 -0.85 -3.22 3.70
C GLU A 46 -0.75 -4.29 2.61
N ILE A 47 -1.84 -4.51 1.87
CA ILE A 47 -1.88 -5.46 0.75
C ILE A 47 -0.96 -4.93 -0.36
N PRO A 48 -0.03 -5.74 -0.89
CA PRO A 48 0.84 -5.32 -1.99
C PRO A 48 0.03 -4.77 -3.15
N LEU A 49 0.35 -3.54 -3.55
CA LEU A 49 -0.27 -2.93 -4.71
C LEU A 49 0.33 -3.52 -5.98
N LEU A 50 -0.53 -3.99 -6.88
CA LEU A 50 -0.12 -4.54 -8.16
C LEU A 50 0.82 -3.57 -8.90
N PRO A 51 1.89 -4.06 -9.57
CA PRO A 51 2.93 -3.21 -10.16
C PRO A 51 2.38 -2.12 -11.08
N LYS A 52 1.46 -2.48 -11.99
CA LYS A 52 0.84 -1.51 -12.93
C LYS A 52 0.02 -0.44 -12.21
N SER A 53 -0.67 -0.81 -11.13
CA SER A 53 -1.42 0.13 -10.31
C SER A 53 -0.48 1.08 -9.56
N ALA A 54 0.64 0.56 -9.04
CA ALA A 54 1.67 1.36 -8.39
C ALA A 54 2.32 2.36 -9.37
N GLU A 55 2.61 1.95 -10.60
CA GLU A 55 3.13 2.84 -11.65
C GLU A 55 2.14 3.96 -12.01
N ILE A 56 0.84 3.64 -12.13
CA ILE A 56 -0.20 4.65 -12.36
C ILE A 56 -0.27 5.63 -11.17
N MET A 57 -0.28 5.12 -9.94
CA MET A 57 -0.31 5.94 -8.73
C MET A 57 0.93 6.85 -8.65
N LYS A 58 2.11 6.35 -9.03
CA LYS A 58 3.36 7.11 -9.02
C LYS A 58 3.30 8.29 -10.00
N ARG A 59 2.74 8.07 -11.19
CA ARG A 59 2.53 9.12 -12.19
C ARG A 59 1.50 10.17 -11.76
N LEU A 60 0.44 9.76 -11.07
CA LEU A 60 -0.65 10.66 -10.66
C LEU A 60 -0.31 11.48 -9.41
N TYR A 61 0.35 10.87 -8.43
CA TYR A 61 0.53 11.44 -7.10
C TYR A 61 1.98 11.76 -6.75
N GLY A 62 2.94 11.23 -7.51
CA GLY A 62 4.36 11.30 -7.19
C GLY A 62 4.77 10.27 -6.13
N ARG A 63 6.05 9.89 -6.18
CA ARG A 63 6.66 8.94 -5.26
C ARG A 63 6.45 9.29 -3.79
N GLU A 64 6.82 10.52 -3.39
CA GLU A 64 6.81 10.94 -1.98
C GLU A 64 5.43 10.73 -1.34
N ARG A 65 4.37 11.01 -2.09
CA ARG A 65 3.00 10.84 -1.63
C ARG A 65 2.61 9.36 -1.48
N MET A 66 3.11 8.48 -2.36
CA MET A 66 2.88 7.04 -2.24
C MET A 66 3.61 6.43 -1.03
N ILE A 67 4.86 6.84 -0.80
CA ILE A 67 5.63 6.40 0.36
C ILE A 67 4.95 6.89 1.64
N ALA A 68 4.55 8.17 1.68
CA ALA A 68 3.84 8.75 2.82
C ALA A 68 2.47 8.11 3.07
N SER A 69 1.76 7.64 2.04
CA SER A 69 0.48 6.93 2.23
C SER A 69 0.63 5.53 2.82
N GLY A 70 1.86 5.01 2.92
CA GLY A 70 2.14 3.71 3.54
C GLY A 70 1.65 2.51 2.73
N ILE A 71 1.38 2.70 1.42
CA ILE A 71 1.01 1.63 0.51
C ILE A 71 2.17 0.66 0.38
N ASN A 72 1.87 -0.63 0.37
CA ASN A 72 2.87 -1.67 0.16
C ASN A 72 3.28 -1.74 -1.32
N LEU A 73 4.54 -1.43 -1.61
CA LEU A 73 5.13 -1.38 -2.95
C LEU A 73 5.99 -2.61 -3.26
N TYR A 74 5.92 -3.65 -2.43
CA TYR A 74 6.74 -4.85 -2.57
C TYR A 74 6.73 -5.42 -3.99
N GLU A 75 5.54 -5.67 -4.56
CA GLU A 75 5.43 -6.24 -5.92
C GLU A 75 5.96 -5.30 -7.00
N ALA A 76 5.74 -3.99 -6.89
CA ALA A 76 6.28 -3.02 -7.84
C ALA A 76 7.82 -3.03 -7.85
N VAL A 77 8.45 -3.16 -6.68
CA VAL A 77 9.91 -3.28 -6.57
C VAL A 77 10.42 -4.62 -7.10
N GLN A 78 9.65 -5.71 -6.93
CA GLN A 78 10.01 -7.00 -7.54
C GLN A 78 9.96 -6.95 -9.07
N GLU A 79 8.97 -6.27 -9.64
CA GLU A 79 8.78 -6.16 -11.10
C GLU A 79 9.76 -5.15 -11.75
N TYR A 80 9.92 -3.97 -11.15
CA TYR A 80 10.62 -2.84 -11.77
C TYR A 80 12.00 -2.54 -11.18
N GLY A 81 12.42 -3.27 -10.14
CA GLY A 81 13.68 -3.01 -9.43
C GLY A 81 13.57 -1.93 -8.36
N ARG A 82 14.60 -1.80 -7.53
CA ARG A 82 14.63 -0.85 -6.40
C ARG A 82 14.82 0.59 -6.88
N GLU A 83 15.50 0.77 -8.00
CA GLU A 83 15.69 2.03 -8.73
C GLU A 83 14.36 2.65 -9.21
N TRP A 84 13.31 1.83 -9.34
CA TRP A 84 11.97 2.35 -9.61
C TRP A 84 11.50 3.26 -8.48
N LEU A 85 11.97 3.08 -7.25
CA LEU A 85 11.66 4.02 -6.16
C LEU A 85 12.43 5.33 -6.33
N ASP A 86 13.56 5.39 -7.02
CA ASP A 86 14.36 6.62 -7.12
C ASP A 86 14.05 7.46 -8.37
N SER A 87 13.41 6.86 -9.37
CA SER A 87 13.04 7.48 -10.65
C SER A 87 11.83 8.41 -10.62
#